data_AF-A0A7X6Q0H6-F1
#
_entry.id   AF-A0A7X6Q0H6-F1
#
_cell.length_a   1.000
_cell.length_b   1.000
_cell.length_c   1.000
_cell.angle_alpha   90.00
_cell.angle_beta   90.00
_cell.angle_gamma   90.00
#
_symmetry.space_group_name_H-M   'P 1'
#
loop_
_entity.id
_entity.type
_entity.pdbx_description
1 polymer ?
#
loop_
_entity_poly.entity_id
_entity_poly.type
_entity_poly.pdbx_seq_one_letter_code
_entity_poly.pdbx_strand_id
1 'polypeptide(L)'
;MNKALLEEKVSAHLYATYGKGVDQATDHEFWTALSKVLMESIGPDWERSRTLYSQGRQVHYFSAEFLVGRSLLSNLLNREMLDDVRAFVEESGFDFDAVLNEETDPALGNGGLGRLAACFLDSSTTMNLPVMGHGLLYRYGLFRQEIEHGHQKEYPDAWMELPYPFMVMRREDKVLVHFRDMNVFAVPMDLPVTGHGTDNVNTLRLWRVEPAEEFDFNLFNSQRFDDAVIERNRVMDICRVLYPNDTSYDGKVLRVRQQYFFVSASLQNIVKHYRLRHGYDFSHFARENVIQLNDTHPVLAIPELMRLLIDENRQSWEEAWQIVTQVFAFTNHTIMQEALEKWD
;
A
#
# COMPACT_ATOMS: atom_id res chain seq x y z
N MET A 1 8.12 -0.86 -26.96
CA MET A 1 7.73 0.52 -27.28
C MET A 1 8.85 1.13 -28.12
N ASN A 2 8.59 1.85 -29.22
CA ASN A 2 9.71 2.37 -30.04
C ASN A 2 10.31 3.66 -29.43
N LYS A 3 11.56 3.97 -29.77
CA LYS A 3 12.33 5.09 -29.20
C LYS A 3 11.66 6.46 -29.38
N ALA A 4 11.12 6.73 -30.56
CA ALA A 4 10.47 8.02 -30.84
C ALA A 4 9.28 8.27 -29.90
N LEU A 5 8.51 7.23 -29.59
CA LEU A 5 7.40 7.32 -28.65
C LEU A 5 7.88 7.50 -27.20
N LEU A 6 9.00 6.88 -26.81
CA LEU A 6 9.63 7.10 -25.50
C LEU A 6 10.04 8.58 -25.34
N GLU A 7 10.73 9.14 -26.33
CA GLU A 7 11.18 10.53 -26.32
C GLU A 7 10.01 11.52 -26.23
N GLU A 8 8.97 11.31 -27.05
CA GLU A 8 7.75 12.11 -27.05
C GLU A 8 7.07 12.11 -25.67
N LYS A 9 6.87 10.92 -25.10
CA LYS A 9 6.14 10.77 -23.83
C LYS A 9 6.95 11.25 -22.63
N VAL A 10 8.25 10.98 -22.57
CA VAL A 10 9.11 11.50 -21.50
C VAL A 10 9.13 13.01 -21.54
N SER A 11 9.30 13.60 -22.72
CA SER A 11 9.22 15.06 -22.90
C SER A 11 7.88 15.62 -22.45
N ALA A 12 6.77 14.99 -22.83
CA ALA A 12 5.43 15.41 -22.41
C ALA A 12 5.28 15.41 -20.88
N HIS A 13 5.78 14.37 -20.20
CA HIS A 13 5.74 14.31 -18.73
C HIS A 13 6.67 15.32 -18.06
N LEU A 14 7.84 15.61 -18.63
CA LEU A 14 8.74 16.66 -18.15
C LEU A 14 8.09 18.04 -18.28
N TYR A 15 7.49 18.36 -19.42
CA TYR A 15 6.76 19.63 -19.60
C TYR A 15 5.57 19.74 -18.65
N ALA A 16 4.76 18.69 -18.53
CA ALA A 16 3.56 18.72 -17.70
C ALA A 16 3.86 18.76 -16.19
N THR A 17 4.95 18.13 -15.74
CA THR A 17 5.28 18.02 -14.32
C THR A 17 6.21 19.13 -13.84
N TYR A 18 7.18 19.53 -14.68
CA TYR A 18 8.29 20.42 -14.29
C TYR A 18 8.42 21.67 -15.17
N GLY A 19 7.73 21.73 -16.31
CA GLY A 19 7.82 22.87 -17.24
C GLY A 19 9.16 22.97 -17.96
N LYS A 20 9.89 21.85 -18.12
CA LYS A 20 11.24 21.79 -18.69
C LYS A 20 11.32 20.76 -19.82
N GLY A 21 12.27 20.97 -20.74
CA GLY A 21 12.68 19.97 -21.72
C GLY A 21 13.71 18.99 -21.13
N VAL A 22 14.02 17.93 -21.89
CA VAL A 22 14.97 16.87 -21.51
C VAL A 22 16.36 17.42 -21.19
N ASP A 23 16.82 18.43 -21.93
CA ASP A 23 18.14 19.06 -21.80
C ASP A 23 18.33 19.86 -20.50
N GLN A 24 17.24 20.21 -19.81
CA GLN A 24 17.24 20.96 -18.54
C GLN A 24 16.79 20.11 -17.35
N ALA A 25 16.45 18.84 -17.57
CA ALA A 25 15.95 17.96 -16.53
C ALA A 25 17.10 17.46 -15.64
N THR A 26 16.85 17.42 -14.33
CA THR A 26 17.70 16.68 -13.39
C THR A 26 17.44 15.17 -13.49
N ASP A 27 18.35 14.35 -12.95
CA ASP A 27 18.18 12.89 -12.91
C ASP A 27 16.85 12.50 -12.25
N HIS A 28 16.47 13.16 -11.15
CA HIS A 28 15.21 12.93 -10.46
C HIS A 28 13.97 13.27 -11.31
N GLU A 29 14.02 14.39 -12.04
CA GLU A 29 12.93 14.83 -12.91
C GLU A 29 12.78 13.86 -14.10
N PHE A 30 13.90 13.40 -14.66
CA PHE A 30 13.92 12.41 -15.74
C PHE A 30 13.42 11.04 -15.25
N TRP A 31 13.90 10.57 -14.10
CA TRP A 31 13.41 9.35 -13.43
C TRP A 31 11.89 9.41 -13.21
N THR A 32 11.38 10.54 -12.71
CA THR A 32 9.94 10.73 -12.49
C THR A 32 9.16 10.68 -13.79
N ALA A 33 9.64 11.35 -14.85
CA ALA A 33 8.98 11.36 -16.15
C ALA A 33 8.97 9.95 -16.78
N LEU A 34 10.11 9.25 -16.77
CA LEU A 34 10.23 7.88 -17.25
C LEU A 34 9.31 6.92 -16.50
N SER A 35 9.24 7.03 -15.17
CA SER A 35 8.34 6.23 -14.33
C SER A 35 6.87 6.47 -14.67
N LYS A 36 6.48 7.73 -14.98
CA LYS A 36 5.12 8.05 -15.44
C LYS A 36 4.81 7.46 -16.81
N VAL A 37 5.75 7.47 -17.75
CA VAL A 37 5.61 6.79 -19.05
C VAL A 37 5.35 5.29 -18.85
N LEU A 38 6.09 4.66 -17.94
CA LEU A 38 5.92 3.26 -17.63
C LEU A 38 4.54 2.98 -17.01
N MET A 39 4.10 3.82 -16.06
CA MET A 39 2.75 3.76 -15.49
C MET A 39 1.65 3.94 -16.54
N GLU A 40 1.84 4.85 -17.51
CA GLU A 40 0.91 5.02 -18.63
C GLU A 40 0.80 3.73 -19.46
N SER A 41 1.91 3.00 -19.65
CA SER A 41 1.92 1.73 -20.37
C SER A 41 1.30 0.56 -19.59
N ILE A 42 1.40 0.58 -18.25
CA ILE A 42 0.85 -0.45 -17.35
C ILE A 42 -0.66 -0.24 -17.13
N GLY A 43 -1.13 1.01 -17.15
CA GLY A 43 -2.49 1.39 -16.78
C GLY A 43 -3.62 0.59 -17.47
N PRO A 44 -3.62 0.42 -18.81
CA PRO A 44 -4.67 -0.34 -19.50
C PRO A 44 -4.73 -1.82 -19.08
N ASP A 45 -3.57 -2.44 -18.90
CA ASP A 45 -3.45 -3.83 -18.45
C ASP A 45 -3.91 -3.98 -17.01
N TRP A 46 -3.57 -3.02 -16.15
CA TRP A 46 -4.01 -2.98 -14.77
C TRP A 46 -5.52 -2.80 -14.62
N GLU A 47 -6.13 -1.93 -15.41
CA GLU A 47 -7.59 -1.77 -15.44
C GLU A 47 -8.28 -3.07 -15.89
N ARG A 48 -7.73 -3.74 -16.89
CA ARG A 48 -8.23 -5.02 -17.40
C ARG A 48 -8.18 -6.12 -16.34
N SER A 49 -7.03 -6.31 -15.68
CA SER A 49 -6.87 -7.28 -14.59
C SER A 49 -7.82 -6.99 -13.43
N ARG A 50 -7.91 -5.73 -12.99
CA ARG A 50 -8.85 -5.33 -11.92
C ARG A 50 -10.30 -5.61 -12.28
N THR A 51 -10.71 -5.31 -13.51
CA THR A 51 -12.08 -5.56 -13.98
C THR A 51 -12.37 -7.06 -14.01
N LEU A 52 -11.45 -7.86 -14.55
CA LEU A 52 -11.57 -9.31 -14.60
C LEU A 52 -11.69 -9.93 -13.20
N TYR A 53 -10.80 -9.55 -12.28
CA TYR A 53 -10.75 -10.12 -10.94
C TYR A 53 -11.87 -9.64 -10.02
N SER A 54 -12.46 -8.47 -10.29
CA SER A 54 -13.64 -8.00 -9.56
C SER A 54 -14.89 -8.88 -9.72
N GLN A 55 -14.94 -9.73 -10.75
CA GLN A 55 -16.09 -10.59 -11.07
C GLN A 55 -15.95 -12.01 -10.53
N GLY A 56 -14.77 -12.39 -10.03
CA GLY A 56 -14.44 -13.76 -9.70
C GLY A 56 -13.89 -13.94 -8.29
N ARG A 57 -13.26 -15.08 -8.06
CA ARG A 57 -12.58 -15.37 -6.81
C ARG A 57 -11.28 -14.57 -6.70
N GLN A 58 -11.04 -13.97 -5.55
CA GLN A 58 -9.86 -13.17 -5.26
C GLN A 58 -9.25 -13.57 -3.91
N VAL A 59 -7.92 -13.63 -3.88
CA VAL A 59 -7.14 -13.81 -2.64
C VAL A 59 -6.73 -12.44 -2.13
N HIS A 60 -6.95 -12.20 -0.85
CA HIS A 60 -6.58 -11.00 -0.15
C HIS A 60 -5.44 -11.31 0.83
N TYR A 61 -4.24 -10.83 0.53
CA TYR A 61 -3.05 -11.08 1.32
C TYR A 61 -2.84 -9.95 2.31
N PHE A 62 -3.21 -10.16 3.58
CA PHE A 62 -3.11 -9.14 4.62
C PHE A 62 -1.75 -9.24 5.31
N SER A 63 -0.96 -8.17 5.27
CA SER A 63 0.36 -8.11 5.91
C SER A 63 0.61 -6.74 6.51
N ALA A 64 1.28 -6.70 7.65
CA ALA A 64 1.78 -5.46 8.24
C ALA A 64 2.95 -4.87 7.44
N GLU A 65 3.65 -5.67 6.64
CA GLU A 65 4.81 -5.24 5.87
C GLU A 65 4.83 -5.78 4.43
N PHE A 66 5.40 -4.97 3.53
CA PHE A 66 5.67 -5.29 2.13
C PHE A 66 7.02 -4.67 1.71
N LEU A 67 8.08 -5.48 1.62
CA LEU A 67 9.40 -5.01 1.20
C LEU A 67 9.52 -5.12 -0.32
N VAL A 68 8.83 -4.22 -1.03
CA VAL A 68 8.68 -4.27 -2.50
C VAL A 68 9.97 -3.93 -3.25
N GLY A 69 10.79 -3.02 -2.71
CA GLY A 69 11.95 -2.47 -3.40
C GLY A 69 11.58 -1.51 -4.53
N ARG A 70 12.57 -1.17 -5.36
CA ARG A 70 12.42 -0.20 -6.46
C ARG A 70 11.56 -0.74 -7.59
N SER A 71 10.54 0.02 -7.93
CA SER A 71 9.51 -0.30 -8.92
C SER A 71 9.97 -0.09 -10.36
N LEU A 72 10.81 0.91 -10.66
CA LEU A 72 11.21 1.19 -12.04
C LEU A 72 11.94 0.00 -12.66
N LEU A 73 13.01 -0.47 -12.02
CA LEU A 73 13.79 -1.60 -12.52
C LEU A 73 12.94 -2.89 -12.63
N SER A 74 12.15 -3.19 -11.60
CA SER A 74 11.29 -4.39 -11.60
C SER A 74 10.29 -4.36 -12.75
N ASN A 75 9.64 -3.22 -13.00
CA ASN A 75 8.66 -3.09 -14.07
C ASN A 75 9.31 -3.14 -15.46
N LEU A 76 10.51 -2.56 -15.63
CA LEU A 76 11.27 -2.66 -16.88
C LEU A 76 11.65 -4.11 -17.20
N LEU A 77 12.06 -4.89 -16.19
CA LEU A 77 12.36 -6.31 -16.34
C LEU A 77 11.12 -7.13 -16.68
N ASN A 78 10.02 -6.92 -15.94
CA ASN A 78 8.78 -7.68 -16.15
C ASN A 78 8.14 -7.42 -17.52
N ARG A 79 8.33 -6.22 -18.08
CA ARG A 79 7.85 -5.83 -19.41
C ARG A 79 8.86 -6.06 -20.54
N GLU A 80 10.03 -6.64 -20.23
CA GLU A 80 11.10 -6.87 -21.21
C GLU A 80 11.55 -5.58 -21.93
N MET A 81 11.53 -4.45 -21.21
CA MET A 81 11.85 -3.10 -21.73
C MET A 81 13.21 -2.58 -21.28
N LEU A 82 13.94 -3.33 -20.45
CA LEU A 82 15.16 -2.84 -19.79
C LEU A 82 16.21 -2.35 -20.77
N ASP A 83 16.55 -3.15 -21.78
CA ASP A 83 17.64 -2.82 -22.72
C ASP A 83 17.27 -1.63 -23.63
N ASP A 84 16.04 -1.61 -24.14
CA ASP A 84 15.52 -0.51 -24.96
C ASP A 84 15.51 0.81 -24.19
N VAL A 85 15.06 0.78 -22.92
CA VAL A 85 14.98 1.97 -22.07
C VAL A 85 16.37 2.42 -21.64
N ARG A 86 17.29 1.50 -21.32
CA ARG A 86 18.69 1.83 -21.02
C ARG A 86 19.33 2.58 -22.17
N ALA A 87 19.22 2.06 -23.40
CA ALA A 87 19.76 2.72 -24.58
C ALA A 87 19.16 4.11 -24.78
N PHE A 88 17.84 4.25 -24.61
CA PHE A 88 17.16 5.56 -24.69
C PHE A 88 17.66 6.56 -23.64
N VAL A 89 17.85 6.13 -22.39
CA VAL A 89 18.35 6.99 -21.29
C VAL A 89 19.76 7.49 -21.60
N GLU A 90 20.65 6.59 -22.01
CA GLU A 90 22.05 6.92 -22.36
C GLU A 90 22.13 7.86 -23.57
N GLU A 91 21.33 7.61 -24.61
CA GLU A 91 21.25 8.48 -25.79
C GLU A 91 20.62 9.85 -25.49
N SER A 92 19.79 9.94 -24.45
CA SER A 92 19.21 11.20 -23.96
C SER A 92 20.19 12.02 -23.10
N GLY A 93 21.41 11.50 -22.87
CA GLY A 93 22.47 12.19 -22.13
C GLY A 93 22.48 11.92 -20.62
N PHE A 94 21.72 10.93 -20.15
CA PHE A 94 21.65 10.55 -18.73
C PHE A 94 22.41 9.25 -18.45
N ASP A 95 22.94 9.10 -17.25
CA ASP A 95 23.48 7.81 -16.78
C ASP A 95 22.34 6.94 -16.24
N PHE A 96 22.18 5.75 -16.81
CA PHE A 96 21.05 4.87 -16.47
C PHE A 96 21.07 4.45 -15.00
N ASP A 97 22.24 4.15 -14.44
CA ASP A 97 22.35 3.72 -13.05
C ASP A 97 22.10 4.88 -12.07
N ALA A 98 22.52 6.11 -12.42
CA ALA A 98 22.17 7.33 -11.67
C ALA A 98 20.64 7.54 -11.66
N VAL A 99 19.98 7.45 -12.82
CA VAL A 99 18.52 7.56 -12.93
C VAL A 99 17.80 6.48 -12.10
N LEU A 100 18.29 5.24 -12.08
CA LEU A 100 17.74 4.17 -11.22
C LEU A 100 17.98 4.43 -9.72
N ASN A 101 19.02 5.17 -9.37
CA ASN A 101 19.38 5.50 -7.98
C ASN A 101 18.62 6.69 -7.40
N GLU A 102 17.90 7.43 -8.23
CA GLU A 102 16.95 8.47 -7.79
C GLU A 102 15.72 7.87 -7.11
N GLU A 103 15.41 6.60 -7.35
CA GLU A 103 14.33 5.90 -6.66
C GLU A 103 14.75 5.52 -5.24
N THR A 104 14.10 6.12 -4.24
CA THR A 104 14.21 5.68 -2.85
C THR A 104 13.34 4.45 -2.64
N ASP A 105 13.89 3.41 -2.03
CA ASP A 105 13.16 2.19 -1.69
C ASP A 105 11.93 2.53 -0.82
N PRO A 106 10.73 2.03 -1.14
CA PRO A 106 9.56 2.25 -0.30
C PRO A 106 9.76 1.67 1.11
N ALA A 107 9.68 2.52 2.13
CA ALA A 107 9.86 2.15 3.53
C ALA A 107 8.60 1.45 4.08
N LEU A 108 8.24 0.32 3.49
CA LEU A 108 6.97 -0.41 3.68
C LEU A 108 7.13 -1.77 4.36
N GLY A 109 8.36 -2.17 4.67
CA GLY A 109 8.64 -3.41 5.37
C GLY A 109 9.98 -3.39 6.07
N ASN A 110 10.24 -4.42 6.86
CA ASN A 110 11.48 -4.61 7.59
C ASN A 110 12.21 -5.86 7.10
N GLY A 111 11.59 -7.03 7.26
CA GLY A 111 12.30 -8.31 7.20
C GLY A 111 11.76 -9.31 6.19
N GLY A 112 11.97 -10.58 6.54
CA GLY A 112 11.61 -11.73 5.69
C GLY A 112 10.11 -11.85 5.43
N LEU A 113 9.26 -11.48 6.39
CA LEU A 113 7.79 -11.51 6.21
C LEU A 113 7.37 -10.54 5.09
N GLY A 114 7.90 -9.32 5.10
CA GLY A 114 7.61 -8.29 4.12
C GLY A 114 8.18 -8.61 2.75
N ARG A 115 9.39 -9.20 2.70
CA ARG A 115 9.96 -9.64 1.43
C ARG A 115 9.22 -10.84 0.86
N LEU A 116 8.80 -11.79 1.69
CA LEU A 116 7.96 -12.92 1.29
C LEU A 116 6.64 -12.42 0.70
N ALA A 117 5.98 -11.45 1.36
CA ALA A 117 4.76 -10.82 0.88
C ALA A 117 4.93 -10.22 -0.52
N ALA A 118 6.00 -9.45 -0.73
CA ALA A 118 6.32 -8.86 -2.04
C ALA A 118 6.58 -9.94 -3.11
N CYS A 119 7.37 -10.97 -2.79
CA CYS A 119 7.65 -12.08 -3.71
C CYS A 119 6.39 -12.90 -4.06
N PHE A 120 5.45 -13.07 -3.12
CA PHE A 120 4.18 -13.74 -3.39
C PHE A 120 3.30 -12.91 -4.32
N LEU A 121 3.25 -11.58 -4.17
CA LEU A 121 2.53 -10.73 -5.11
C LEU A 121 3.15 -10.81 -6.51
N ASP A 122 4.46 -10.70 -6.65
CA ASP A 122 5.15 -10.84 -7.94
C ASP A 122 4.90 -12.21 -8.60
N SER A 123 5.09 -13.30 -7.84
CA SER A 123 4.87 -14.67 -8.33
C SER A 123 3.42 -14.90 -8.75
N SER A 124 2.47 -14.47 -7.92
CA SER A 124 1.04 -14.62 -8.22
C SER A 124 0.64 -13.84 -9.47
N THR A 125 1.21 -12.66 -9.67
CA THR A 125 0.96 -11.85 -10.86
C THR A 125 1.48 -12.53 -12.11
N THR A 126 2.73 -12.99 -12.09
CA THR A 126 3.38 -13.76 -13.18
C THR A 126 2.58 -15.02 -13.54
N MET A 127 1.97 -15.67 -12.54
CA MET A 127 1.12 -16.86 -12.74
C MET A 127 -0.33 -16.55 -13.11
N ASN A 128 -0.69 -15.28 -13.35
CA ASN A 128 -2.06 -14.84 -13.66
C ASN A 128 -3.09 -15.17 -12.56
N LEU A 129 -2.66 -15.16 -11.30
CA LEU A 129 -3.52 -15.42 -10.14
C LEU A 129 -4.10 -14.10 -9.59
N PRO A 130 -5.39 -14.08 -9.20
CA PRO A 130 -6.08 -12.90 -8.67
C PRO A 130 -5.72 -12.69 -7.19
N VAL A 131 -4.59 -12.03 -6.94
CA VAL A 131 -4.10 -11.76 -5.57
C VAL A 131 -3.95 -10.27 -5.35
N MET A 132 -4.55 -9.78 -4.27
CA MET A 132 -4.44 -8.39 -3.86
C MET A 132 -3.75 -8.31 -2.50
N GLY A 133 -2.67 -7.52 -2.41
CA GLY A 133 -2.03 -7.21 -1.13
C GLY A 133 -2.77 -6.10 -0.40
N HIS A 134 -2.87 -6.19 0.93
CA HIS A 134 -3.44 -5.15 1.79
C HIS A 134 -2.50 -4.86 2.95
N GLY A 135 -2.12 -3.59 3.12
CA GLY A 135 -1.20 -3.13 4.16
C GLY A 135 -1.35 -1.65 4.50
N LEU A 136 -0.36 -1.11 5.22
CA LEU A 136 -0.31 0.29 5.65
C LEU A 136 0.67 1.09 4.79
N LEU A 137 0.33 2.34 4.45
CA LEU A 137 1.27 3.25 3.82
C LEU A 137 2.10 3.97 4.89
N TYR A 138 3.22 3.37 5.31
CA TYR A 138 4.09 3.98 6.32
C TYR A 138 4.83 5.20 5.76
N ARG A 139 4.87 6.28 6.54
CA ARG A 139 5.59 7.51 6.15
C ARG A 139 7.11 7.37 6.30
N TYR A 140 7.58 6.77 7.40
CA TYR A 140 9.01 6.68 7.75
C TYR A 140 9.53 5.26 7.92
N GLY A 141 8.75 4.26 7.50
CA GLY A 141 9.07 2.84 7.65
C GLY A 141 9.47 2.46 9.06
N LEU A 142 10.51 1.64 9.18
CA LEU A 142 11.09 1.27 10.47
C LEU A 142 12.10 2.34 10.93
N PHE A 143 13.24 2.44 10.24
CA PHE A 143 14.22 3.52 10.34
C PHE A 143 15.28 3.37 9.25
N ARG A 144 15.94 4.47 8.90
CA ARG A 144 17.17 4.50 8.13
C ARG A 144 18.36 4.35 9.08
N GLN A 145 19.16 3.32 8.88
CA GLN A 145 20.31 3.00 9.73
C GLN A 145 21.54 3.80 9.29
N GLU A 146 22.21 4.43 10.25
CA GLU A 146 23.58 4.94 10.08
C GLU A 146 24.50 4.37 11.17
N ILE A 147 25.79 4.27 10.86
CA ILE A 147 26.81 3.84 11.83
C ILE A 147 27.65 5.06 12.23
N GLU A 148 27.47 5.51 13.47
CA GLU A 148 28.21 6.62 14.05
C GLU A 148 29.05 6.16 15.23
N HIS A 149 30.36 6.39 15.16
CA HIS A 149 31.30 5.97 16.21
C HIS A 149 31.21 4.48 16.60
N GLY A 150 30.90 3.61 15.63
CA GLY A 150 30.78 2.16 15.84
C GLY A 150 29.43 1.69 16.40
N HIS A 151 28.46 2.59 16.52
CA HIS A 151 27.11 2.27 17.03
C HIS A 151 26.04 2.60 15.99
N GLN A 152 24.94 1.85 16.02
CA GLN A 152 23.74 2.14 15.25
C GLN A 152 23.11 3.45 15.73
N LYS A 153 22.73 4.30 14.77
CA LYS A 153 21.79 5.39 14.95
C LYS A 153 20.64 5.27 13.97
N GLU A 154 19.47 5.69 14.43
CA GLU A 154 18.20 5.51 13.75
C GLU A 154 17.67 6.88 13.33
N TYR A 155 17.44 7.03 12.03
CA TYR A 155 16.88 8.24 11.42
C TYR A 155 15.56 7.92 10.72
N PRO A 156 14.67 8.89 10.49
CA PRO A 156 13.48 8.67 9.68
C PRO A 156 13.83 8.22 8.26
N ASP A 157 13.14 7.21 7.75
CA ASP A 157 13.30 6.73 6.37
C ASP A 157 12.28 7.41 5.43
N ALA A 158 12.59 8.65 5.05
CA ALA A 158 11.68 9.53 4.33
C ALA A 158 11.69 9.28 2.81
N TRP A 159 10.86 8.34 2.35
CA TRP A 159 10.84 7.87 0.95
C TRP A 159 9.79 8.54 0.05
N MET A 160 8.82 9.27 0.63
CA MET A 160 7.66 9.83 -0.10
C MET A 160 7.41 11.31 0.25
N GLU A 161 8.47 12.09 0.50
CA GLU A 161 8.36 13.55 0.67
C GLU A 161 8.15 14.26 -0.68
N LEU A 162 8.45 13.57 -1.79
CA LEU A 162 8.00 13.90 -3.15
C LEU A 162 6.99 12.85 -3.63
N PRO A 163 6.13 13.18 -4.61
CA PRO A 163 5.18 12.22 -5.17
C PRO A 163 5.89 10.97 -5.71
N TYR A 164 5.51 9.78 -5.23
CA TYR A 164 6.02 8.52 -5.74
C TYR A 164 5.26 8.09 -7.00
N PRO A 165 5.88 8.07 -8.20
CA PRO A 165 5.15 7.97 -9.48
C PRO A 165 4.34 6.68 -9.67
N PHE A 166 4.72 5.60 -8.98
CA PHE A 166 4.04 4.30 -9.06
C PHE A 166 2.83 4.18 -8.12
N MET A 167 2.52 5.20 -7.32
CA MET A 167 1.39 5.19 -6.39
C MET A 167 0.16 5.89 -6.98
N VAL A 168 -0.99 5.23 -6.95
CA VAL A 168 -2.27 5.78 -7.42
C VAL A 168 -3.28 5.86 -6.29
N MET A 169 -3.74 7.07 -5.97
CA MET A 169 -4.76 7.30 -4.95
C MET A 169 -6.16 6.93 -5.49
N ARG A 170 -6.94 6.17 -4.71
CA ARG A 170 -8.32 5.77 -5.02
C ARG A 170 -9.31 6.41 -4.05
N ARG A 171 -9.48 7.74 -4.13
CA ARG A 171 -10.35 8.49 -3.20
C ARG A 171 -11.80 8.00 -3.19
N GLU A 172 -12.28 7.45 -4.29
CA GLU A 172 -13.61 6.86 -4.45
C GLU A 172 -13.86 5.65 -3.52
N ASP A 173 -12.79 5.02 -3.05
CA ASP A 173 -12.81 3.87 -2.16
C ASP A 173 -12.46 4.22 -0.70
N LYS A 174 -12.39 5.52 -0.38
CA LYS A 174 -12.20 5.99 0.99
C LYS A 174 -13.28 5.44 1.92
N VAL A 175 -12.86 4.96 3.08
CA VAL A 175 -13.75 4.45 4.15
C VAL A 175 -13.48 5.14 5.48
N LEU A 176 -14.46 5.11 6.38
CA LEU A 176 -14.35 5.68 7.71
C LEU A 176 -14.10 4.54 8.71
N VAL A 177 -13.03 4.65 9.49
CA VAL A 177 -12.70 3.72 10.56
C VAL A 177 -12.99 4.38 11.90
N HIS A 178 -13.75 3.65 12.72
CA HIS A 178 -14.21 4.13 14.02
C HIS A 178 -13.37 3.52 15.13
N PHE A 179 -12.66 4.38 15.87
CA PHE A 179 -12.12 4.03 17.17
C PHE A 179 -13.06 4.52 18.27
N ARG A 180 -12.84 4.04 19.51
CA ARG A 180 -13.62 4.47 20.66
C ARG A 180 -13.58 5.99 20.88
N ASP A 181 -12.45 6.61 20.60
CA ASP A 181 -12.15 8.00 20.92
C ASP A 181 -11.94 8.91 19.70
N MET A 182 -11.89 8.35 18.48
CA MET A 182 -11.69 9.14 17.27
C MET A 182 -12.22 8.43 16.01
N ASN A 183 -12.53 9.22 14.99
CA ASN A 183 -12.88 8.74 13.65
C ASN A 183 -11.80 9.15 12.67
N VAL A 184 -11.37 8.23 11.81
CA VAL A 184 -10.32 8.49 10.82
C VAL A 184 -10.73 7.98 9.45
N PHE A 185 -10.31 8.67 8.40
CA PHE A 185 -10.46 8.16 7.05
C PHE A 185 -9.29 7.24 6.69
N ALA A 186 -9.61 6.13 6.04
CA ALA A 186 -8.64 5.30 5.35
C ALA A 186 -8.76 5.54 3.85
N VAL A 187 -7.71 6.11 3.26
CA VAL A 187 -7.61 6.39 1.83
C VAL A 187 -6.72 5.33 1.17
N PRO A 188 -7.24 4.58 0.18
CA PRO A 188 -6.43 3.60 -0.52
C PRO A 188 -5.42 4.26 -1.46
N MET A 189 -4.19 3.79 -1.38
CA MET A 189 -3.06 4.15 -2.22
C MET A 189 -2.57 2.84 -2.86
N ASP A 190 -2.88 2.67 -4.14
CA ASP A 190 -2.65 1.43 -4.87
C ASP A 190 -1.31 1.50 -5.62
N LEU A 191 -0.51 0.44 -5.49
CA LEU A 191 0.72 0.21 -6.24
C LEU A 191 0.51 -0.99 -7.18
N PRO A 192 0.72 -0.85 -8.51
CA PRO A 192 0.59 -1.96 -9.44
C PRO A 192 1.77 -2.92 -9.28
N VAL A 193 1.47 -4.21 -9.24
CA VAL A 193 2.47 -5.28 -9.29
C VAL A 193 2.38 -5.91 -10.67
N THR A 194 3.42 -5.76 -11.49
CA THR A 194 3.48 -6.35 -12.83
C THR A 194 4.01 -7.79 -12.77
N GLY A 195 3.55 -8.66 -13.67
CA GLY A 195 4.07 -10.02 -13.80
C GLY A 195 5.05 -10.13 -14.97
N HIS A 196 6.05 -11.02 -14.85
CA HIS A 196 6.99 -11.27 -15.94
C HIS A 196 6.34 -12.09 -17.07
N GLY A 197 6.52 -11.66 -18.32
CA GLY A 197 6.02 -12.39 -19.49
C GLY A 197 4.48 -12.47 -19.59
N THR A 198 3.76 -11.56 -18.93
CA THR A 198 2.30 -11.47 -18.96
C THR A 198 1.81 -10.02 -18.93
N ASP A 199 0.60 -9.80 -19.41
CA ASP A 199 -0.13 -8.53 -19.25
C ASP A 199 -0.91 -8.47 -17.93
N ASN A 200 -0.80 -9.49 -17.08
CA ASN A 200 -1.47 -9.44 -15.78
C ASN A 200 -0.78 -8.45 -14.84
N VAL A 201 -1.60 -7.63 -14.16
CA VAL A 201 -1.13 -6.68 -13.16
C VAL A 201 -2.04 -6.77 -11.93
N ASN A 202 -1.46 -7.19 -10.81
CA ASN A 202 -2.14 -7.21 -9.51
C ASN A 202 -1.97 -5.88 -8.77
N THR A 203 -2.61 -5.76 -7.61
CA THR A 203 -2.60 -4.55 -6.79
C THR A 203 -2.08 -4.83 -5.39
N LEU A 204 -1.13 -4.01 -4.95
CA LEU A 204 -0.86 -3.79 -3.53
C LEU A 204 -1.60 -2.53 -3.08
N ARG A 205 -2.62 -2.69 -2.22
CA ARG A 205 -3.38 -1.58 -1.63
C ARG A 205 -2.81 -1.23 -0.27
N LEU A 206 -2.36 0.01 -0.14
CA LEU A 206 -1.79 0.56 1.09
C LEU A 206 -2.74 1.62 1.64
N TRP A 207 -3.11 1.49 2.91
CA TRP A 207 -4.03 2.41 3.57
C TRP A 207 -3.25 3.60 4.14
N ARG A 208 -3.57 4.80 3.64
CA ARG A 208 -3.15 6.07 4.22
C ARG A 208 -4.23 6.58 5.17
N VAL A 209 -3.84 6.96 6.37
CA VAL A 209 -4.73 7.62 7.32
C VAL A 209 -4.87 9.11 7.00
N GLU A 210 -6.10 9.62 7.08
CA GLU A 210 -6.42 11.05 7.05
C GLU A 210 -7.35 11.37 8.23
N PRO A 211 -7.17 12.52 8.92
CA PRO A 211 -8.10 12.93 9.97
C PRO A 211 -9.45 13.34 9.38
N ALA A 212 -10.51 13.20 10.17
CA ALA A 212 -11.82 13.74 9.79
C ALA A 212 -11.82 15.28 9.80
N GLU A 213 -11.04 15.88 10.70
CA GLU A 213 -10.81 17.33 10.82
C GLU A 213 -9.30 17.61 10.80
N GLU A 214 -8.82 18.34 9.79
CA GLU A 214 -7.38 18.58 9.61
C GLU A 214 -6.82 19.71 10.49
N PHE A 215 -7.65 20.68 10.87
CA PHE A 215 -7.19 21.95 11.44
C PHE A 215 -8.30 22.73 12.14
N ASP A 216 -8.04 23.17 13.37
CA ASP A 216 -8.93 24.09 14.10
C ASP A 216 -8.49 25.55 13.92
N PHE A 217 -9.25 26.29 13.11
CA PHE A 217 -9.03 27.71 12.85
C PHE A 217 -9.19 28.60 14.09
N ASN A 218 -10.07 28.25 15.03
CA ASN A 218 -10.31 29.05 16.23
C ASN A 218 -9.13 28.96 17.19
N LEU A 219 -8.60 27.76 17.38
CA LEU A 219 -7.38 27.55 18.17
C LEU A 219 -6.19 28.28 17.54
N PHE A 220 -6.03 28.18 16.21
CA PHE A 220 -4.96 28.88 15.51
C PHE A 220 -5.06 30.41 15.64
N ASN A 221 -6.25 30.98 15.44
CA ASN A 221 -6.49 32.43 15.61
C ASN A 221 -6.26 32.90 17.04
N SER A 222 -6.41 31.99 18.02
CA SER A 222 -6.09 32.23 19.43
C SER A 222 -4.61 32.02 19.75
N GLN A 223 -3.74 31.89 18.74
CA GLN A 223 -2.29 31.64 18.86
C GLN A 223 -1.94 30.31 19.56
N ARG A 224 -2.89 29.37 19.60
CA ARG A 224 -2.70 28.02 20.12
C ARG A 224 -2.34 27.06 18.98
N PHE A 225 -1.17 27.29 18.39
CA PHE A 225 -0.76 26.64 17.13
C PHE A 225 -0.61 25.12 17.26
N ASP A 226 -0.05 24.64 18.37
CA ASP A 226 0.14 23.19 18.60
C ASP A 226 -1.22 22.49 18.80
N ASP A 227 -2.12 23.11 19.55
CA ASP A 227 -3.46 22.57 19.81
C ASP A 227 -4.30 22.51 18.53
N ALA A 228 -4.10 23.45 17.61
CA ALA A 228 -4.82 23.49 16.33
C ALA A 228 -4.54 22.27 15.42
N VAL A 229 -3.50 21.47 15.72
CA VAL A 229 -3.08 20.32 14.92
C VAL A 229 -2.86 19.04 15.73
N ILE A 230 -3.15 19.05 17.03
CA ILE A 230 -2.85 17.91 17.92
C ILE A 230 -3.61 16.64 17.53
N GLU A 231 -4.88 16.78 17.17
CA GLU A 231 -5.73 15.65 16.75
C GLU A 231 -5.24 15.06 15.43
N ARG A 232 -4.96 15.92 14.44
CA ARG A 232 -4.31 15.52 13.19
C ARG A 232 -3.04 14.73 13.46
N ASN A 233 -2.15 15.23 14.32
CA ASN A 233 -0.87 14.56 14.58
C ASN A 233 -1.08 13.16 15.17
N ARG A 234 -2.01 13.00 16.12
CA ARG A 234 -2.36 11.69 16.71
C ARG A 234 -2.93 10.72 15.68
N VAL A 235 -3.75 11.21 14.76
CA VAL A 235 -4.29 10.39 13.66
C VAL A 235 -3.16 9.93 12.74
N MET A 236 -2.26 10.84 12.37
CA MET A 236 -1.13 10.54 11.48
C MET A 236 -0.14 9.53 12.07
N ASP A 237 -0.10 9.37 13.40
CA ASP A 237 0.77 8.39 14.06
C ASP A 237 0.46 6.95 13.66
N ILE A 238 -0.79 6.65 13.29
CA ILE A 238 -1.21 5.31 12.83
C ILE A 238 -0.36 4.85 11.64
N CYS A 239 -0.08 5.71 10.67
CA CYS A 239 0.71 5.36 9.48
C CYS A 239 2.14 5.91 9.55
N ARG A 240 2.63 6.35 10.71
CA ARG A 240 3.93 7.05 10.76
C ARG A 240 5.11 6.09 10.67
N VAL A 241 5.11 5.04 11.49
CA VAL A 241 6.23 4.11 11.68
C VAL A 241 5.73 2.67 11.67
N LEU A 242 6.49 1.77 11.06
CA LEU A 242 6.30 0.32 11.10
C LEU A 242 6.84 -0.23 12.44
N TYR A 243 6.06 -1.07 13.12
CA TYR A 243 6.42 -1.66 14.42
C TYR A 243 6.87 -0.60 15.45
N PRO A 244 6.01 0.38 15.80
CA PRO A 244 6.34 1.36 16.80
C PRO A 244 6.67 0.68 18.14
N ASN A 245 7.60 1.27 18.90
CA ASN A 245 7.96 0.79 20.22
C ASN A 245 6.73 0.71 21.13
N ASP A 246 6.45 -0.49 21.65
CA ASP A 246 5.26 -0.83 22.43
C ASP A 246 5.59 -1.19 23.90
N THR A 247 6.72 -0.71 24.40
CA THR A 247 7.08 -0.85 25.83
C THR A 247 6.13 -0.11 26.76
N SER A 248 5.53 0.99 26.28
CA SER A 248 4.52 1.78 27.01
C SER A 248 3.10 1.39 26.61
N TYR A 249 2.12 1.75 27.46
CA TYR A 249 0.70 1.57 27.13
C TYR A 249 0.31 2.29 25.83
N ASP A 250 0.77 3.52 25.64
CA ASP A 250 0.47 4.30 24.43
C ASP A 250 1.03 3.65 23.16
N GLY A 251 2.23 3.06 23.25
CA GLY A 251 2.83 2.29 22.15
C GLY A 251 2.02 1.04 21.81
N LYS A 252 1.54 0.29 22.82
CA LYS A 252 0.65 -0.87 22.63
C LYS A 252 -0.67 -0.46 21.98
N VAL A 253 -1.29 0.62 22.47
CA VAL A 253 -2.53 1.16 21.88
C VAL A 253 -2.31 1.55 20.43
N LEU A 254 -1.20 2.21 20.10
CA LEU A 254 -0.87 2.56 18.73
C LEU A 254 -0.73 1.30 17.84
N ARG A 255 -0.04 0.26 18.33
CA ARG A 255 0.12 -1.01 17.60
C ARG A 255 -1.24 -1.69 17.32
N VAL A 256 -2.15 -1.74 18.30
CA VAL A 256 -3.52 -2.24 18.07
C VAL A 256 -4.28 -1.36 17.08
N ARG A 257 -4.14 -0.03 17.17
CA ARG A 257 -4.80 0.90 16.24
C ARG A 257 -4.33 0.69 14.82
N GLN A 258 -3.04 0.47 14.60
CA GLN A 258 -2.48 0.13 13.29
C GLN A 258 -3.13 -1.11 12.71
N GLN A 259 -3.15 -2.19 13.50
CA GLN A 259 -3.73 -3.47 13.10
C GLN A 259 -5.21 -3.31 12.77
N TYR A 260 -5.99 -2.74 13.69
CA TYR A 260 -7.43 -2.55 13.48
C TYR A 260 -7.72 -1.63 12.28
N PHE A 261 -6.95 -0.56 12.11
CA PHE A 261 -7.14 0.40 11.02
C PHE A 261 -7.09 -0.26 9.65
N PHE A 262 -6.01 -1.00 9.36
CA PHE A 262 -5.88 -1.58 8.03
C PHE A 262 -6.81 -2.77 7.83
N VAL A 263 -7.09 -3.59 8.85
CA VAL A 263 -8.04 -4.71 8.68
C VAL A 263 -9.46 -4.22 8.48
N SER A 264 -9.91 -3.21 9.26
CA SER A 264 -11.25 -2.64 9.10
C SER A 264 -11.37 -1.96 7.74
N ALA A 265 -10.40 -1.14 7.34
CA ALA A 265 -10.42 -0.49 6.04
C ALA A 265 -10.48 -1.50 4.87
N SER A 266 -9.65 -2.55 4.94
CA SER A 266 -9.61 -3.61 3.93
C SER A 266 -10.93 -4.38 3.87
N LEU A 267 -11.47 -4.81 5.00
CA LEU A 267 -12.73 -5.58 5.05
C LEU A 267 -13.93 -4.73 4.63
N GLN A 268 -14.02 -3.48 5.06
CA GLN A 268 -15.05 -2.55 4.60
C GLN A 268 -15.02 -2.40 3.08
N ASN A 269 -13.83 -2.28 2.49
CA ASN A 269 -13.68 -2.20 1.04
C ASN A 269 -14.12 -3.50 0.34
N ILE A 270 -13.68 -4.67 0.82
CA ILE A 270 -14.07 -5.99 0.29
C ILE A 270 -15.60 -6.17 0.35
N VAL A 271 -16.21 -5.91 1.50
CA VAL A 271 -17.65 -6.03 1.73
C VAL A 271 -18.42 -5.05 0.85
N LYS A 272 -17.98 -3.79 0.73
CA LYS A 272 -18.59 -2.79 -0.16
C LYS A 272 -18.62 -3.29 -1.60
N HIS A 273 -17.48 -3.75 -2.13
CA HIS A 273 -17.42 -4.23 -3.52
C HIS A 273 -18.24 -5.50 -3.75
N TYR A 274 -18.28 -6.42 -2.79
CA TYR A 274 -19.14 -7.60 -2.86
C TYR A 274 -20.63 -7.19 -2.90
N ARG A 275 -21.06 -6.27 -2.03
CA ARG A 275 -22.44 -5.79 -1.96
C ARG A 275 -22.89 -5.07 -3.23
N LEU A 276 -21.98 -4.35 -3.91
CA LEU A 276 -22.28 -3.71 -5.19
C LEU A 276 -22.68 -4.73 -6.28
N ARG A 277 -22.25 -5.99 -6.17
CA ARG A 277 -22.56 -7.06 -7.12
C ARG A 277 -23.71 -7.95 -6.66
N HIS A 278 -23.73 -8.31 -5.37
CA HIS A 278 -24.63 -9.34 -4.83
C HIS A 278 -25.70 -8.80 -3.88
N GLY A 279 -25.74 -7.48 -3.64
CA GLY A 279 -26.64 -6.89 -2.66
C GLY A 279 -26.31 -7.37 -1.24
N TYR A 280 -27.31 -7.86 -0.52
CA TYR A 280 -27.16 -8.38 0.85
C TYR A 280 -27.12 -9.91 0.92
N ASP A 281 -27.02 -10.60 -0.23
CA ASP A 281 -26.85 -12.04 -0.26
C ASP A 281 -25.36 -12.40 -0.11
N PHE A 282 -24.95 -12.79 1.10
CA PHE A 282 -23.58 -13.18 1.41
C PHE A 282 -23.31 -14.68 1.23
N SER A 283 -24.26 -15.45 0.69
CA SER A 283 -24.11 -16.91 0.52
C SER A 283 -22.95 -17.33 -0.40
N HIS A 284 -22.48 -16.42 -1.26
CA HIS A 284 -21.34 -16.62 -2.16
C HIS A 284 -20.04 -15.98 -1.67
N PHE A 285 -20.05 -15.25 -0.55
CA PHE A 285 -18.91 -14.45 -0.09
C PHE A 285 -17.64 -15.28 0.11
N ALA A 286 -17.73 -16.43 0.78
CA ALA A 286 -16.59 -17.33 1.03
C ALA A 286 -16.06 -18.05 -0.22
N ARG A 287 -16.86 -18.14 -1.29
CA ARG A 287 -16.40 -18.73 -2.56
C ARG A 287 -15.61 -17.73 -3.37
N GLU A 288 -15.94 -16.45 -3.24
CA GLU A 288 -15.31 -15.37 -3.99
C GLU A 288 -14.15 -14.71 -3.24
N ASN A 289 -14.11 -14.76 -1.92
CA ASN A 289 -13.09 -14.08 -1.12
C ASN A 289 -12.35 -15.07 -0.23
N VAL A 290 -11.03 -15.09 -0.34
CA VAL A 290 -10.13 -15.80 0.57
C VAL A 290 -9.20 -14.77 1.18
N ILE A 291 -9.11 -14.73 2.51
CA ILE A 291 -8.27 -13.75 3.22
C ILE A 291 -7.16 -14.49 3.96
N GLN A 292 -5.93 -14.24 3.54
CA GLN A 292 -4.74 -14.79 4.17
C GLN A 292 -4.24 -13.85 5.25
N LEU A 293 -4.26 -14.31 6.49
CA LEU A 293 -3.72 -13.64 7.66
C LEU A 293 -2.24 -14.00 7.81
N ASN A 294 -1.35 -13.03 7.64
CA ASN A 294 0.08 -13.24 7.80
C ASN A 294 0.54 -12.79 9.18
N ASP A 295 0.88 -13.79 9.98
CA ASP A 295 1.14 -13.68 11.41
C ASP A 295 -0.07 -13.16 12.20
N THR A 296 0.11 -12.83 13.48
CA THR A 296 -0.99 -12.38 14.33
C THR A 296 -1.47 -10.96 14.04
N HIS A 297 -0.70 -10.14 13.33
CA HIS A 297 -1.03 -8.72 13.12
C HIS A 297 -2.46 -8.47 12.56
N PRO A 298 -2.95 -9.22 11.55
CA PRO A 298 -4.30 -9.04 11.02
C PRO A 298 -5.40 -9.85 11.72
N VAL A 299 -5.18 -10.51 12.87
CA VAL A 299 -6.19 -11.42 13.45
C VAL A 299 -7.49 -10.72 13.86
N LEU A 300 -7.46 -9.42 14.11
CA LEU A 300 -8.66 -8.60 14.33
C LEU A 300 -9.60 -8.56 13.11
N ALA A 301 -9.15 -9.00 11.93
CA ALA A 301 -10.00 -9.18 10.77
C ALA A 301 -11.15 -10.19 11.01
N ILE A 302 -10.92 -11.20 11.85
CA ILE A 302 -11.92 -12.24 12.16
C ILE A 302 -13.15 -11.62 12.86
N PRO A 303 -13.01 -10.96 14.04
CA PRO A 303 -14.14 -10.32 14.69
C PRO A 303 -14.67 -9.10 13.91
N GLU A 304 -13.83 -8.37 13.17
CA GLU A 304 -14.31 -7.25 12.36
C GLU A 304 -15.21 -7.71 11.20
N LEU A 305 -14.90 -8.83 10.54
CA LEU A 305 -15.79 -9.37 9.51
C LEU A 305 -17.11 -9.87 10.12
N MET A 306 -17.07 -10.49 11.30
CA MET A 306 -18.31 -10.83 12.05
C MET A 306 -19.16 -9.58 12.30
N ARG A 307 -18.55 -8.51 12.82
CA ARG A 307 -19.22 -7.23 13.10
C ARG A 307 -19.84 -6.63 11.83
N LEU A 308 -19.08 -6.56 10.73
CA LEU A 308 -19.57 -6.06 9.44
C LEU A 308 -20.76 -6.88 8.93
N LEU A 309 -20.69 -8.21 8.98
CA LEU A 309 -21.77 -9.08 8.51
C LEU A 309 -23.04 -8.94 9.35
N ILE A 310 -22.92 -8.89 10.67
CA ILE A 310 -24.07 -8.88 11.58
C ILE A 310 -24.65 -7.46 11.70
N ASP A 311 -23.85 -6.50 12.14
CA ASP A 311 -24.34 -5.20 12.58
C ASP A 311 -24.74 -4.33 11.38
N GLU A 312 -23.99 -4.40 10.29
CA GLU A 312 -24.21 -3.56 9.11
C GLU A 312 -24.93 -4.27 7.97
N ASN A 313 -24.82 -5.60 7.90
CA ASN A 313 -25.37 -6.40 6.80
C ASN A 313 -26.43 -7.42 7.22
N ARG A 314 -26.86 -7.36 8.49
CA ARG A 314 -28.03 -8.08 9.04
C ARG A 314 -28.00 -9.59 8.82
N GLN A 315 -26.80 -10.18 8.73
CA GLN A 315 -26.65 -11.63 8.77
C GLN A 315 -26.90 -12.12 10.18
N SER A 316 -27.46 -13.33 10.32
CA SER A 316 -27.49 -13.99 11.63
C SER A 316 -26.07 -14.34 12.09
N TRP A 317 -25.91 -14.61 13.39
CA TRP A 317 -24.63 -15.05 13.94
C TRP A 317 -24.12 -16.33 13.25
N GLU A 318 -25.01 -17.30 13.04
CA GLU A 318 -24.70 -18.60 12.44
C GLU A 318 -24.24 -18.45 10.99
N GLU A 319 -24.94 -17.64 10.19
CA GLU A 319 -24.56 -17.35 8.79
C GLU A 319 -23.22 -16.63 8.72
N ALA A 320 -23.03 -15.58 9.53
CA ALA A 320 -21.79 -14.83 9.58
C ALA A 320 -20.60 -15.70 9.99
N TRP A 321 -20.77 -16.54 11.02
CA TRP A 321 -19.72 -17.43 11.50
C TRP A 321 -19.35 -18.50 10.46
N GLN A 322 -20.34 -19.05 9.75
CA GLN A 322 -20.08 -19.99 8.66
C GLN A 322 -19.26 -19.34 7.53
N ILE A 323 -19.53 -18.09 7.19
CA ILE A 323 -18.74 -17.35 6.20
C ILE A 323 -17.32 -17.13 6.71
N VAL A 324 -17.17 -16.56 7.91
CA VAL A 324 -15.87 -16.19 8.50
C VAL A 324 -14.93 -17.39 8.61
N THR A 325 -15.44 -18.55 9.04
CA THR A 325 -14.64 -19.78 9.16
C THR A 325 -14.18 -20.37 7.83
N GLN A 326 -14.79 -19.98 6.71
CA GLN A 326 -14.42 -20.43 5.36
C GLN A 326 -13.56 -19.41 4.60
N VAL A 327 -13.64 -18.12 4.96
CA VAL A 327 -12.93 -17.03 4.28
C VAL A 327 -11.47 -16.95 4.75
N PHE A 328 -11.22 -17.11 6.04
CA PHE A 328 -9.89 -16.85 6.61
C PHE A 328 -8.99 -18.09 6.61
N ALA A 329 -7.73 -17.85 6.25
CA ALA A 329 -6.62 -18.77 6.48
C ALA A 329 -5.50 -18.02 7.23
N PHE A 330 -4.69 -18.74 8.00
CA PHE A 330 -3.65 -18.16 8.84
C PHE A 330 -2.29 -18.83 8.58
N THR A 331 -1.25 -18.01 8.45
CA THR A 331 0.14 -18.47 8.38
C THR A 331 0.92 -17.90 9.56
N ASN A 332 1.44 -18.78 10.40
CA ASN A 332 2.46 -18.43 11.38
C ASN A 332 3.84 -18.44 10.70
N HIS A 333 4.60 -17.36 10.87
CA HIS A 333 5.91 -17.19 10.23
C HIS A 333 7.07 -17.42 11.19
N THR A 334 6.83 -17.46 12.50
CA THR A 334 7.87 -17.66 13.50
C THR A 334 7.33 -18.29 14.79
N ILE A 335 8.20 -19.03 15.47
CA ILE A 335 7.95 -19.58 16.81
C ILE A 335 8.27 -18.57 17.92
N MET A 336 8.80 -17.40 17.57
CA MET A 336 9.18 -16.37 18.52
C MET A 336 7.95 -15.72 19.18
N GLN A 337 8.06 -15.36 20.45
CA GLN A 337 6.90 -14.94 21.26
C GLN A 337 6.32 -13.59 20.83
N GLU A 338 7.15 -12.71 20.27
CA GLU A 338 6.74 -11.39 19.77
C GLU A 338 5.70 -11.45 18.64
N ALA A 339 5.65 -12.56 17.91
CA ALA A 339 4.67 -12.83 16.86
C ALA A 339 3.46 -13.63 17.36
N LEU A 340 3.44 -14.02 18.62
CA LEU A 340 2.30 -14.65 19.29
C LEU A 340 1.65 -13.62 20.23
N GLU A 341 1.13 -12.56 19.61
CA GLU A 341 0.63 -11.37 20.30
C GLU A 341 -0.43 -11.71 21.36
N LYS A 342 -0.33 -11.03 22.49
CA LYS A 342 -1.30 -11.07 23.59
C LYS A 342 -1.72 -9.65 23.92
N TRP A 343 -3.02 -9.47 24.10
CA TRP A 343 -3.64 -8.20 24.45
C TRP A 343 -4.32 -8.37 25.82
N ASP A 344 -4.26 -7.34 26.65
CA ASP A 344 -4.81 -7.33 28.01
C ASP A 344 -6.35 -7.36 28.05
#